data_AF-A0A1V0GQ41-F1
#
_entry.id   AF-A0A1V0GQ41-F1
#
_cell.length_a   1.000
_cell.length_b   1.000
_cell.length_c   1.000
_cell.angle_alpha   90.00
_cell.angle_beta   90.00
_cell.angle_gamma   90.00
#
_symmetry.space_group_name_H-M   'P 1'
#
loop_
_entity.id
_entity.type
_entity.pdbx_description
1 polymer ?
#
loop_
_entity_poly.entity_id
_entity_poly.type
_entity_poly.pdbx_seq_one_letter_code
_entity_poly.pdbx_strand_id
1 'polypeptide(L)'
;MTRLTISMPDQMSAYVEAQVAEGRYGNVSEFFRDLVRRDQERRTEAIAQLKALLSKAEASGVGSRSMEELMDAARSEARRNGLLRDE
;
A
#
# COMPACT_ATOMS: atom_id res chain seq x y z
N MET A 1 13.58 -26.85 -5.06
CA MET A 1 13.95 -25.42 -5.16
C MET A 1 14.15 -25.11 -6.63
N THR A 2 13.57 -24.03 -7.14
CA THR A 2 13.73 -23.62 -8.55
C THR A 2 14.85 -22.58 -8.65
N ARG A 3 15.71 -22.68 -9.66
CA ARG A 3 16.77 -21.69 -9.93
C ARG A 3 16.24 -20.64 -10.90
N LEU A 4 16.38 -19.37 -10.54
CA LEU A 4 16.09 -18.22 -11.40
C LEU A 4 17.39 -17.46 -11.66
N THR A 5 17.65 -17.13 -12.91
CA THR A 5 18.74 -16.23 -13.31
C THR A 5 18.12 -14.89 -13.65
N ILE A 6 18.62 -13.82 -13.03
CA ILE A 6 18.09 -12.47 -13.15
C ILE A 6 19.23 -11.55 -13.56
N SER A 7 19.02 -10.78 -14.64
CA SER A 7 19.93 -9.70 -15.05
C SER A 7 19.37 -8.38 -14.56
N MET A 8 20.23 -7.49 -14.06
CA MET A 8 19.85 -6.16 -13.60
C MET A 8 20.99 -5.16 -13.85
N PRO A 9 20.69 -3.85 -13.88
CA PRO A 9 21.70 -2.81 -13.98
C PRO A 9 22.69 -2.85 -12.81
N ASP A 10 23.93 -2.41 -13.06
CA ASP A 10 25.02 -2.43 -12.07
C ASP A 10 24.65 -1.73 -10.76
N GLN A 11 23.91 -0.61 -10.84
CA GLN A 11 23.45 0.13 -9.67
C GLN A 11 22.54 -0.72 -8.76
N MET A 12 21.69 -1.57 -9.34
CA MET A 12 20.83 -2.47 -8.58
C MET A 12 21.64 -3.61 -7.95
N SER A 13 22.59 -4.18 -8.70
CA SER A 13 23.50 -5.21 -8.18
C SER A 13 24.30 -4.69 -6.98
N ALA A 14 24.90 -3.51 -7.09
CA ALA A 14 25.67 -2.88 -6.03
C ALA A 14 24.81 -2.63 -4.77
N TYR A 15 23.56 -2.21 -4.94
CA TYR A 15 22.64 -2.07 -3.81
C TYR A 15 22.38 -3.40 -3.10
N VAL A 16 22.10 -4.47 -3.85
CA VAL A 16 21.84 -5.81 -3.28
C VAL A 16 23.07 -6.36 -2.56
N GLU A 17 24.26 -6.16 -3.14
CA GLU A 17 25.53 -6.55 -2.52
C GLU A 17 25.77 -5.79 -1.20
N ALA A 18 25.47 -4.49 -1.15
CA ALA A 18 25.57 -3.71 0.08
C ALA A 18 24.64 -4.25 1.19
N GLN A 19 23.42 -4.68 0.84
CA GLN A 19 22.50 -5.30 1.82
C GLN A 19 23.08 -6.58 2.44
N VAL A 20 23.82 -7.36 1.66
CA VAL A 20 24.51 -8.57 2.13
C VAL A 20 25.76 -8.20 2.95
N ALA A 21 26.55 -7.24 2.49
CA ALA A 21 27.78 -6.79 3.15
C ALA A 21 27.51 -6.18 4.54
N GLU A 22 26.38 -5.51 4.72
CA GLU A 22 25.91 -4.98 6.00
C GLU A 22 25.45 -6.08 6.99
N GLY A 23 25.52 -7.36 6.60
CA GLY A 23 25.19 -8.50 7.45
C GLY A 23 23.69 -8.72 7.65
N ARG A 24 22.83 -7.95 6.95
CA ARG A 24 21.37 -8.11 7.01
C ARG A 24 20.89 -9.41 6.36
N TYR A 25 21.67 -9.94 5.41
CA TYR A 25 21.38 -11.17 4.68
C TYR A 25 22.68 -11.95 4.47
N GLY A 26 22.63 -13.28 4.54
CA GLY A 26 23.80 -14.14 4.34
C GLY A 26 24.18 -14.31 2.87
N ASN A 27 23.27 -14.02 1.94
CA ASN A 27 23.55 -13.98 0.50
C ASN A 27 22.44 -13.25 -0.29
N VAL A 28 22.73 -12.99 -1.57
CA VAL A 28 21.80 -12.37 -2.52
C VAL A 28 20.47 -13.14 -2.64
N SER A 29 20.49 -14.47 -2.64
CA SER A 29 19.27 -15.26 -2.78
C SER A 29 18.35 -15.13 -1.58
N GLU A 30 18.90 -14.88 -0.39
CA GLU A 30 18.13 -14.62 0.83
C GLU A 30 17.47 -13.25 0.78
N PHE A 31 18.21 -12.22 0.35
CA PHE A 31 17.66 -10.89 0.11
C PHE A 31 16.45 -10.95 -0.84
N PHE A 32 16.59 -11.64 -1.99
CA PHE A 32 15.48 -11.74 -2.96
C PHE A 32 14.27 -12.51 -2.41
N ARG A 33 14.49 -13.60 -1.65
CA ARG A 33 13.40 -14.33 -1.01
C ARG A 33 12.64 -13.46 -0.01
N ASP A 34 13.36 -12.66 0.76
CA ASP A 34 12.76 -11.70 1.69
C ASP A 34 11.98 -10.61 0.96
N LEU A 35 12.55 -10.04 -0.11
CA LEU A 35 11.89 -9.03 -0.93
C LEU A 35 10.57 -9.54 -1.52
N VAL A 36 10.55 -10.77 -2.04
CA VAL A 36 9.33 -11.40 -2.55
C VAL A 36 8.30 -11.60 -1.44
N ARG A 37 8.72 -12.02 -0.24
CA ARG A 37 7.81 -12.19 0.90
C ARG A 37 7.18 -10.86 1.30
N ARG A 38 7.97 -9.80 1.43
CA ARG A 38 7.47 -8.45 1.74
C ARG A 38 6.53 -7.90 0.67
N ASP A 39 6.79 -8.19 -0.60
CA ASP A 39 5.86 -7.84 -1.68
C ASP A 39 4.52 -8.58 -1.54
N GLN A 40 4.56 -9.89 -1.29
CA GLN A 40 3.35 -10.69 -1.05
C GLN A 40 2.56 -10.24 0.18
N GLU A 41 3.25 -9.94 1.29
CA GLU A 41 2.64 -9.45 2.52
C GLU A 41 1.95 -8.11 2.28
N ARG A 42 2.63 -7.13 1.68
CA ARG A 42 2.04 -5.82 1.36
C ARG A 42 0.81 -5.94 0.46
N ARG A 43 0.86 -6.81 -0.56
CA ARG A 43 -0.30 -7.04 -1.45
C ARG A 43 -1.45 -7.70 -0.71
N THR A 44 -1.16 -8.70 0.10
CA THR A 44 -2.15 -9.40 0.92
C THR A 44 -2.83 -8.44 1.89
N GLU A 45 -2.04 -7.61 2.57
CA GLU A 45 -2.52 -6.62 3.50
C GLU A 45 -3.40 -5.58 2.82
N ALA A 46 -2.95 -5.00 1.69
CA ALA A 46 -3.74 -4.03 0.92
C ALA A 46 -5.09 -4.61 0.46
N ILE A 47 -5.10 -5.86 -0.02
CA ILE A 47 -6.32 -6.57 -0.42
C ILE A 47 -7.22 -6.83 0.80
N ALA A 48 -6.66 -7.24 1.93
CA ALA A 48 -7.42 -7.49 3.15
C ALA A 48 -8.07 -6.20 3.68
N GLN A 49 -7.33 -5.08 3.69
CA GLN A 49 -7.86 -3.77 4.07
C GLN A 49 -8.99 -3.34 3.15
N LEU A 50 -8.82 -3.47 1.83
CA LEU A 50 -9.88 -3.14 0.86
C LEU A 50 -11.14 -3.98 1.10
N LYS A 51 -11.00 -5.30 1.28
CA LYS A 51 -12.11 -6.20 1.58
C LYS A 51 -12.83 -5.83 2.88
N ALA A 52 -12.09 -5.45 3.91
CA ALA A 52 -12.68 -5.01 5.18
C ALA A 52 -13.51 -3.73 5.01
N LEU A 53 -13.00 -2.76 4.24
CA LEU A 53 -13.74 -1.53 3.92
C LEU A 53 -15.01 -1.83 3.13
N LEU A 54 -14.94 -2.69 2.12
CA LEU A 54 -16.11 -3.10 1.33
C LEU A 54 -17.15 -3.82 2.19
N SER A 55 -16.73 -4.78 3.02
CA SER A 55 -17.65 -5.49 3.92
C SER A 55 -18.34 -4.54 4.92
N LYS A 56 -17.60 -3.54 5.44
CA LYS A 56 -18.18 -2.50 6.29
C LYS A 56 -19.19 -1.64 5.53
N ALA A 57 -18.90 -1.29 4.28
CA ALA A 57 -19.81 -0.51 3.43
C ALA A 57 -21.09 -1.31 3.10
N GLU A 58 -20.96 -2.57 2.73
CA GLU A 58 -22.10 -3.47 2.49
C GLU A 58 -22.98 -3.61 3.74
N ALA A 59 -22.36 -3.81 4.92
CA ALA A 59 -23.08 -3.89 6.19
C ALA A 59 -23.77 -2.57 6.59
N SER A 60 -23.28 -1.43 6.12
CA SER A 60 -23.90 -0.12 6.38
C SER A 60 -25.16 0.13 5.55
N GLY A 61 -25.44 -0.73 4.56
CA GLY A 61 -26.59 -0.60 3.67
C GLY A 61 -26.44 0.50 2.62
N VAL A 62 -27.49 0.68 1.82
CA VAL A 62 -27.50 1.69 0.76
C VAL A 62 -27.79 3.07 1.36
N GLY A 63 -26.89 4.02 1.11
CA GLY A 63 -27.11 5.41 1.49
C GLY A 63 -28.28 6.02 0.74
N SER A 64 -29.11 6.79 1.45
CA SER A 64 -30.28 7.49 0.87
C SER A 64 -30.00 8.92 0.43
N ARG A 65 -28.80 9.46 0.72
CA ARG A 65 -28.44 10.84 0.42
C ARG A 65 -28.18 11.03 -1.07
N SER A 66 -28.69 12.13 -1.60
CA SER A 66 -28.35 12.61 -2.93
C SER A 66 -26.91 13.13 -3.00
N MET A 67 -26.38 13.28 -4.22
CA MET A 67 -25.04 13.84 -4.43
C MET A 67 -24.93 15.27 -3.89
N GLU A 68 -25.99 16.07 -4.00
CA GLU A 68 -26.01 17.46 -3.51
C GLU A 68 -25.87 17.50 -1.98
N GLU A 69 -26.64 16.68 -1.26
CA GLU A 69 -26.54 16.56 0.21
C GLU A 69 -25.17 16.05 0.68
N LEU A 70 -24.54 15.15 -0.08
CA LEU A 70 -23.19 14.67 0.21
C LEU A 70 -22.15 15.77 0.04
N MET A 71 -22.25 16.57 -1.03
CA MET A 71 -21.34 17.68 -1.29
C MET A 71 -21.48 18.79 -0.26
N ASP A 72 -22.68 19.11 0.18
CA ASP A 72 -22.93 20.11 1.22
C ASP A 72 -22.40 19.65 2.58
N ALA A 73 -22.59 18.36 2.91
CA ALA A 73 -22.00 17.77 4.10
C ALA A 73 -20.46 17.83 4.05
N ALA A 74 -19.85 17.51 2.92
CA ALA A 74 -18.41 17.55 2.71
C ALA A 74 -17.84 18.98 2.82
N ARG A 75 -18.51 19.98 2.22
CA ARG A 75 -18.11 21.40 2.35
C ARG A 75 -18.21 21.89 3.80
N SER A 76 -19.28 21.51 4.49
CA SER A 76 -19.46 21.85 5.91
C SER A 76 -18.37 21.24 6.78
N GLU A 77 -17.95 20.01 6.48
CA GLU A 77 -16.84 19.35 7.17
C GLU A 77 -15.48 20.00 6.85
N ALA A 78 -15.21 20.31 5.59
CA ALA A 78 -13.99 20.99 5.18
C ALA A 78 -13.85 22.37 5.85
N ARG A 79 -14.96 23.11 6.00
CA ARG A 79 -15.00 24.38 6.76
C ARG A 79 -14.67 24.17 8.24
N ARG A 80 -15.28 23.17 8.90
CA ARG A 80 -14.96 22.84 10.30
C ARG A 80 -13.49 22.47 10.50
N ASN A 81 -12.90 21.79 9.51
CA ASN A 81 -11.51 21.38 9.54
C ASN A 81 -10.54 22.48 9.04
N GLY A 82 -11.04 23.68 8.71
CA GLY A 82 -10.23 24.81 8.26
C GLY A 82 -9.62 24.67 6.86
N LEU A 83 -10.07 23.67 6.09
CA LEU A 83 -9.60 23.38 4.73
C LEU A 83 -10.29 24.25 3.66
N LEU A 84 -11.39 24.91 4.01
CA LEU A 84 -12.12 25.84 3.15
C LEU A 84 -12.33 27.14 3.92
N ARG A 85 -11.84 28.25 3.38
CA ARG A 85 -12.15 29.60 3.88
C ARG A 85 -13.47 30.06 3.25
N ASP A 86 -14.32 30.68 4.05
CA ASP A 86 -15.45 31.44 3.53
C ASP A 86 -14.89 32.69 2.85
N GLU A 87 -15.30 32.93 1.59
CA GLU A 87 -15.07 34.21 0.91
C GLU A 87 -15.91 35.32 1.55
#